data_AF-A0A660YLS6-F1
#
_entry.id   AF-A0A660YLS6-F1
#
_cell.length_a   1.000
_cell.length_b   1.000
_cell.length_c   1.000
_cell.angle_alpha   90.00
_cell.angle_beta   90.00
_cell.angle_gamma   90.00
#
_symmetry.space_group_name_H-M   'P 1'
#
loop_
_entity.id
_entity.type
_entity.pdbx_description
1 polymer ?
#
loop_
_entity_poly.entity_id
_entity_poly.type
_entity_poly.pdbx_seq_one_letter_code
_entity_poly.pdbx_strand_id
1 'polypeptide(L)' 'MASDLSFVEFVAEQMEDAGLITYRKMFGEYALYCNGKVTALICDNQLFV' A
#
# COMPACT_ATOMS: atom_id res chain seq x y z
N MET A 1 -4.97 10.88 9.64
CA MET A 1 -5.90 11.27 8.56
C MET A 1 -5.92 10.10 7.60
N ALA A 2 -7.09 9.69 7.08
CA ALA A 2 -7.12 8.55 6.16
C ALA A 2 -6.23 8.83 4.94
N SER A 3 -5.35 7.89 4.60
CA SER A 3 -4.50 8.03 3.42
C SER A 3 -5.31 8.12 2.13
N ASP A 4 -4.83 8.91 1.17
CA ASP A 4 -5.46 9.10 -0.13
C ASP A 4 -5.27 7.87 -1.02
N LEU A 5 -6.35 7.43 -1.68
CA LEU A 5 -6.27 6.27 -2.59
C LEU A 5 -5.26 6.50 -3.72
N SER A 6 -5.16 7.72 -4.24
CA SER A 6 -4.19 8.07 -5.28
C SER A 6 -2.74 7.88 -4.84
N PHE A 7 -2.43 8.13 -3.56
CA PHE A 7 -1.11 7.88 -3.01
C PHE A 7 -0.82 6.37 -2.92
N VAL A 8 -1.81 5.59 -2.52
CA VAL A 8 -1.72 4.12 -2.45
C VAL A 8 -1.51 3.52 -3.84
N GLU A 9 -2.26 3.99 -4.84
CA GLU A 9 -2.12 3.57 -6.23
C GLU A 9 -0.74 3.93 -6.78
N PHE A 10 -0.28 5.17 -6.55
CA PHE A 10 1.07 5.59 -6.93
C PHE A 10 2.14 4.68 -6.35
N VAL A 11 2.10 4.39 -5.04
CA VAL A 11 3.08 3.49 -4.41
C VAL A 11 3.00 2.07 -4.99
N ALA A 12 1.80 1.56 -5.23
CA ALA A 12 1.62 0.23 -5.80
C ALA A 12 2.18 0.13 -7.23
N GLU A 13 1.98 1.17 -8.05
CA GLU A 13 2.57 1.28 -9.40
C GLU A 13 4.10 1.32 -9.35
N GLN A 14 4.69 2.06 -8.41
CA GLN A 14 6.15 2.08 -8.23
C GLN A 14 6.75 0.73 -7.81
N MET A 15 5.92 -0.20 -7.34
CA MET A 15 6.32 -1.53 -6.85
C MET A 15 5.96 -2.67 -7.82
N GLU A 16 5.54 -2.37 -9.05
CA GLU A 16 5.08 -3.39 -10.01
C GLU A 16 6.11 -4.49 -10.30
N ASP A 17 7.40 -4.14 -10.27
CA ASP A 17 8.51 -5.09 -10.50
C ASP A 17 8.78 -6.03 -9.32
N ALA A 18 8.22 -5.75 -8.13
CA ALA A 18 8.42 -6.59 -6.94
C ALA A 18 7.54 -7.85 -6.93
N GLY A 19 6.53 -7.92 -7.79
CA GLY A 19 5.59 -9.04 -7.91
C GLY A 19 4.13 -8.59 -7.93
N LEU A 20 3.21 -9.47 -7.55
CA LEU A 20 1.80 -9.11 -7.48
C LEU A 20 1.53 -8.20 -6.28
N ILE A 21 1.41 -6.90 -6.54
CA ILE A 21 1.06 -5.90 -5.55
C ILE A 21 -0.45 -5.76 -5.44
N THR A 22 -0.97 -5.91 -4.23
CA THR A 22 -2.37 -5.63 -3.90
C THR A 22 -2.42 -4.84 -2.61
N TYR A 23 -3.47 -4.04 -2.40
CA TYR A 23 -3.64 -3.27 -1.17
C TYR A 23 -5.04 -3.47 -0.59
N ARG A 24 -5.14 -3.37 0.72
CA ARG A 24 -6.42 -3.46 1.44
C ARG A 24 -6.56 -2.32 2.43
N LYS A 25 -7.68 -1.61 2.36
CA LYS A 25 -8.05 -0.60 3.36
C LYS A 25 -8.43 -1.26 4.68
N MET A 26 -7.80 -0.85 5.76
CA MET A 26 -8.05 -1.34 7.13
C MET A 26 -7.99 -0.15 8.08
N PHE A 27 -9.10 0.14 8.78
CA PHE A 27 -9.19 1.21 9.78
C PHE A 27 -8.81 2.63 9.32
N GLY A 28 -9.03 2.95 8.04
CA GLY A 28 -8.71 4.26 7.47
C GLY A 28 -7.36 4.32 6.76
N GLU A 29 -6.49 3.35 7.01
CA GLU A 29 -5.16 3.20 6.41
C GLU A 29 -5.11 2.00 5.46
N TYR A 30 -3.96 1.73 4.84
CA TYR A 30 -3.81 0.67 3.84
C TYR A 30 -2.67 -0.27 4.19
N ALA A 31 -2.92 -1.57 4.04
CA ALA A 31 -1.87 -2.59 4.05
C ALA A 31 -1.52 -2.98 2.62
N LEU A 32 -0.24 -3.02 2.30
CA LEU A 32 0.30 -3.47 1.02
C LEU A 32 0.74 -4.93 1.12
N TYR A 33 0.33 -5.70 0.12
CA TYR A 33 0.63 -7.11 -0.02
C TYR A 33 1.44 -7.33 -1.28
N CYS A 34 2.59 -8.01 -1.15
CA CYS A 34 3.33 -8.53 -2.27
C CYS A 34 3.20 -10.06 -2.26
N ASN A 35 2.68 -10.63 -3.35
CA ASN A 35 2.45 -12.07 -3.49
C ASN A 35 1.64 -12.66 -2.30
N GLY A 36 0.63 -11.92 -1.84
CA GLY A 36 -0.26 -12.33 -0.73
C GLY A 36 0.33 -12.17 0.68
N LYS A 37 1.56 -11.66 0.82
CA LYS A 37 2.19 -11.37 2.12
C LYS A 37 2.18 -9.88 2.39
N VAL A 38 1.83 -9.48 3.61
CA VAL A 38 1.98 -8.07 4.03
C VAL A 38 3.45 -7.70 3.99
N THR A 39 3.78 -6.63 3.26
CA THR A 39 5.16 -6.15 3.08
C THR A 39 5.34 -4.68 3.44
N ALA A 40 4.26 -3.93 3.48
CA ALA A 40 4.30 -2.53 3.86
C ALA A 40 2.92 -2.05 4.37
N LEU A 41 2.93 -0.91 5.06
CA LEU A 41 1.74 -0.18 5.49
C LEU A 41 1.81 1.24 4.93
N ILE A 42 0.66 1.81 4.61
CA ILE A 42 0.52 3.22 4.28
C ILE A 42 -0.35 3.87 5.34
N CYS A 43 0.24 4.79 6.09
CA CYS A 43 -0.44 5.56 7.13
C CYS A 43 -0.12 7.05 6.94
N ASP A 44 -1.11 7.93 7.07
CA ASP A 44 -0.93 9.39 6.94
C ASP A 44 -0.17 9.80 5.65
N ASN A 45 -0.47 9.15 4.51
CA ASN A 45 0.25 9.33 3.23
C ASN A 45 1.77 9.07 3.31
N GLN A 46 2.19 8.16 4.18
CA GLN A 46 3.58 7.71 4.30
C GLN A 46 3.67 6.19 4.15
N LEU A 47 4.69 5.72 3.45
CA LEU A 47 4.99 4.31 3.28
C LEU A 47 5.91 3.82 4.41
N PHE A 48 5.51 2.72 5.06
CA PHE A 48 6.27 1.99 6.07
C PHE A 48 6.58 0.58 5.55
N VAL A 49 7.86 0.22 5.40
CA VAL A 49 8.34 -1.06 4.83
C VAL A 49 9.11 -1.85 5.88
#